data_AF-E9I9X3-F1
#
_entry.id   AF-E9I9X3-F1
#
_cell.length_a   1.000
_cell.length_b   1.000
_cell.length_c   1.000
_cell.angle_alpha   90.00
_cell.angle_beta   90.00
_cell.angle_gamma   90.00
#
_symmetry.space_group_name_H-M   'P 1'
#
loop_
_entity.id
_entity.type
_entity.pdbx_description
1 polymer ?
#
loop_
_entity_poly.entity_id
_entity_poly.type
_entity_poly.pdbx_seq_one_letter_code
_entity_poly.pdbx_strand_id
1 'polypeptide(L)'
;YHAILNLNFKERKKRLFLIILLGIYFTLLQLIEYVESPFTIADLIYGSTFFITICFHGLHVIIGIVFLIACFNRIRSLHFSNSHHFDFEAAA
;
A
#
# COMPACT_ATOMS: atom_id res chain seq x y z
N TYR A 1 11.67 -0.21 9.90
CA TYR A 1 13.04 -0.55 10.31
C TYR A 1 13.25 -0.69 11.83
N HIS A 2 13.05 0.37 12.64
CA HIS A 2 13.37 0.34 14.09
C HIS A 2 12.60 -0.70 14.95
N ALA A 3 11.40 -1.13 14.54
CA ALA A 3 10.64 -2.21 15.21
C ALA A 3 10.88 -3.61 14.62
N ILE A 4 11.56 -3.69 13.47
CA ILE A 4 11.98 -4.98 12.88
C ILE A 4 13.11 -5.55 13.74
N LEU A 5 14.03 -4.70 14.19
CA LEU A 5 15.16 -5.02 15.06
C LEU A 5 14.77 -5.46 16.49
N ASN A 6 13.66 -4.95 17.04
CA ASN A 6 13.28 -5.21 18.44
C ASN A 6 12.46 -6.50 18.68
N LEU A 7 12.40 -7.43 17.72
CA LEU A 7 11.77 -8.77 17.84
C LEU A 7 10.33 -8.83 18.37
N ASN A 8 9.66 -7.69 18.56
CA ASN A 8 8.37 -7.63 19.20
C ASN A 8 7.26 -7.85 18.16
N PHE A 9 6.86 -9.11 17.97
CA PHE A 9 5.88 -9.54 16.97
C PHE A 9 4.56 -8.75 17.06
N LYS A 10 4.15 -8.34 18.27
CA LYS A 10 2.94 -7.55 18.51
C LYS A 10 3.05 -6.13 17.92
N GLU A 11 4.19 -5.47 18.10
CA GLU A 11 4.44 -4.14 17.54
C GLU A 11 4.57 -4.16 16.02
N ARG A 12 5.22 -5.19 15.45
CA ARG A 12 5.28 -5.36 13.98
C ARG A 12 3.90 -5.55 13.37
N LYS A 13 3.05 -6.41 13.94
CA LYS A 13 1.66 -6.59 13.49
C LYS A 13 0.88 -5.28 13.56
N LYS A 14 1.01 -4.53 14.66
CA LYS A 14 0.32 -3.24 14.85
C LYS A 14 0.75 -2.20 13.82
N ARG A 15 2.05 -2.07 13.55
CA ARG A 15 2.59 -1.13 12.55
C ARG A 15 2.16 -1.51 11.13
N LEU A 16 2.26 -2.79 10.77
CA LEU A 16 1.86 -3.26 9.45
C LEU A 16 0.36 -3.06 9.20
N PHE A 17 -0.47 -3.33 10.22
CA PHE A 17 -1.90 -3.04 10.17
C PHE A 17 -2.19 -1.56 9.94
N LEU A 18 -1.45 -0.66 10.61
CA LEU A 18 -1.62 0.78 10.46
C LEU A 18 -1.22 1.27 9.06
N ILE A 19 -0.18 0.69 8.45
CA ILE A 19 0.23 1.02 7.07
C ILE A 19 -0.84 0.56 6.07
N ILE A 20 -1.39 -0.65 6.22
CA ILE A 20 -2.49 -1.13 5.37
C ILE A 20 -3.70 -0.18 5.47
N LEU A 21 -4.07 0.22 6.69
CA LEU A 21 -5.18 1.14 6.92
C LEU A 21 -4.94 2.50 6.26
N LEU A 22 -3.73 3.04 6.36
CA LEU A 22 -3.35 4.29 5.71
C LEU A 22 -3.37 4.17 4.17
N GLY A 23 -2.95 3.03 3.61
CA GLY A 23 -3.04 2.77 2.17
C GLY A 23 -4.48 2.70 1.66
N ILE A 24 -5.38 2.04 2.40
CA ILE A 24 -6.82 2.03 2.09
C ILE A 24 -7.37 3.46 2.14
N TYR A 25 -7.02 4.24 3.16
CA TYR A 25 -7.44 5.63 3.31
C TYR A 25 -6.97 6.49 2.12
N PHE A 26 -5.71 6.36 1.71
CA PHE A 26 -5.19 7.05 0.51
C PHE A 26 -5.96 6.67 -0.76
N THR A 27 -6.27 5.38 -0.93
CA THR A 27 -7.03 4.89 -2.10
C THR A 27 -8.45 5.47 -2.14
N LEU A 28 -9.10 5.65 -0.98
CA LEU A 28 -10.41 6.31 -0.90
C LEU A 28 -10.33 7.79 -1.27
N LEU A 29 -9.31 8.50 -0.81
CA LEU A 29 -9.08 9.90 -1.21
C LEU A 29 -8.85 10.02 -2.71
N GLN A 30 -8.09 9.10 -3.31
CA GLN A 30 -7.86 9.07 -4.76
C GLN A 30 -9.15 8.84 -5.54
N LEU A 31 -10.08 8.04 -5.01
CA LEU A 31 -11.40 7.82 -5.61
C LEU A 31 -12.28 9.09 -5.53
N ILE A 32 -12.25 9.79 -4.40
CA ILE A 32 -12.98 11.06 -4.23
C ILE A 32 -12.44 12.10 -5.22
N GLU A 33 -11.12 12.23 -5.34
CA GLU A 33 -10.49 13.13 -6.32
C GLU A 33 -10.90 12.78 -7.76
N TYR A 34 -11.03 11.49 -8.08
CA TYR A 34 -11.47 11.03 -9.40
C TYR A 34 -12.93 11.41 -9.70
N VAL A 35 -13.83 11.31 -8.70
CA VAL A 35 -15.27 11.61 -8.87
C VAL A 35 -15.55 13.11 -8.89
N GLU A 36 -14.85 13.89 -8.06
CA GLU A 36 -15.03 15.35 -7.95
C GLU A 36 -14.28 16.14 -9.03
N SER A 37 -13.44 15.49 -9.84
CA SER A 37 -12.69 16.15 -10.91
C SER A 37 -13.65 16.76 -11.96
N PRO A 38 -13.57 18.08 -12.23
CA PRO A 38 -14.42 18.74 -13.21
C PRO A 38 -14.00 18.47 -14.67
N PHE A 39 -12.89 17.76 -14.86
CA PHE A 39 -12.36 17.38 -16.17
C PHE A 39 -12.26 15.85 -16.27
N THR A 40 -12.38 15.38 -17.50
CA THR A 40 -12.39 13.98 -17.92
C THR A 40 -11.08 13.61 -18.61
N ILE A 41 -10.85 12.31 -18.81
CA ILE A 41 -9.66 11.82 -19.54
C ILE A 41 -9.59 12.32 -21.00
N ALA A 42 -10.74 12.73 -21.56
CA ALA A 42 -10.86 13.24 -22.92
C ALA A 42 -10.60 14.76 -23.01
N ASP A 43 -10.44 15.45 -21.88
CA ASP A 43 -10.23 16.90 -21.87
C ASP A 43 -8.78 17.27 -22.12
N LEU A 44 -8.50 17.62 -23.38
CA LEU A 44 -7.23 18.16 -23.87
C LEU A 44 -5.99 17.40 -23.32
N ILE A 45 -4.84 18.05 -23.34
CA ILE A 45 -3.57 17.47 -22.90
C ILE A 45 -3.50 17.38 -21.37
N TYR A 46 -4.18 18.28 -20.65
CA TYR A 46 -4.14 18.33 -19.18
C TYR A 46 -4.90 17.17 -18.53
N GLY A 47 -6.14 16.91 -18.93
CA GLY A 47 -6.93 15.81 -18.38
C GLY A 47 -6.27 14.46 -18.67
N SER A 48 -5.83 14.24 -19.92
CA SER A 48 -5.15 12.99 -20.29
C SER A 48 -3.86 12.74 -19.50
N THR A 49 -2.98 13.74 -19.32
CA THR A 49 -1.74 13.56 -18.54
C THR A 49 -1.98 13.40 -17.03
N PHE A 50 -2.95 14.12 -16.48
CA PHE A 50 -3.34 14.00 -15.07
C PHE A 50 -3.87 12.60 -14.76
N PHE A 51 -4.86 12.11 -15.52
CA PHE A 51 -5.46 10.80 -15.29
C PHE A 51 -4.46 9.65 -15.53
N ILE A 52 -3.59 9.73 -16.54
CA ILE A 52 -2.57 8.68 -16.75
C ILE A 52 -1.63 8.56 -15.55
N THR A 53 -1.14 9.70 -15.04
CA THR A 53 -0.20 9.72 -13.90
C THR A 53 -0.86 9.19 -12.63
N ILE A 54 -2.09 9.63 -12.34
CA ILE A 54 -2.85 9.21 -11.17
C ILE A 54 -3.30 7.76 -11.26
N CYS A 55 -3.76 7.29 -12.43
CA CYS A 55 -4.14 5.89 -12.59
C CYS A 55 -2.94 4.96 -12.43
N PHE A 56 -1.77 5.31 -12.97
CA PHE A 56 -0.58 4.51 -12.80
C PHE A 56 -0.10 4.48 -11.34
N HIS A 57 -0.10 5.63 -10.67
CA HIS A 57 0.23 5.72 -9.25
C HIS A 57 -0.77 4.93 -8.39
N GLY A 58 -2.08 5.10 -8.63
CA GLY A 58 -3.14 4.39 -7.93
C GLY A 58 -3.03 2.87 -8.10
N LEU A 59 -2.70 2.40 -9.31
CA LEU A 59 -2.43 0.98 -9.57
C LEU A 59 -1.23 0.49 -8.74
N HIS A 60 -0.13 1.25 -8.71
CA HIS A 60 1.05 0.89 -7.94
C HIS A 60 0.74 0.80 -6.43
N VAL A 61 -0.04 1.74 -5.89
CA VAL A 61 -0.47 1.73 -4.48
C VAL A 61 -1.35 0.52 -4.17
N ILE A 62 -2.29 0.15 -5.05
CA ILE A 62 -3.13 -1.05 -4.87
C ILE A 62 -2.27 -2.32 -4.82
N ILE A 63 -1.28 -2.45 -5.73
CA ILE A 63 -0.35 -3.59 -5.71
C ILE A 63 0.43 -3.62 -4.39
N GLY A 64 0.91 -2.46 -3.91
CA GLY A 64 1.59 -2.34 -2.62
C GLY A 64 0.72 -2.77 -1.44
N ILE A 65 -0.56 -2.40 -1.42
CA ILE A 65 -1.51 -2.81 -0.37
C ILE A 65 -1.72 -4.33 -0.40
N VAL A 66 -1.90 -4.92 -1.59
CA VAL A 66 -2.04 -6.39 -1.74
C VAL A 66 -0.79 -7.10 -1.21
N PHE A 67 0.39 -6.58 -1.52
CA PHE A 67 1.65 -7.13 -1.03
C PHE A 67 1.76 -7.04 0.51
N LEU A 68 1.42 -5.89 1.09
CA LEU A 68 1.41 -5.71 2.55
C LEU A 68 0.39 -6.62 3.25
N ILE A 69 -0.79 -6.83 2.66
CA ILE A 69 -1.81 -7.76 3.17
C ILE A 69 -1.29 -9.21 3.11
N ALA A 70 -0.61 -9.60 2.02
CA ALA A 70 0.01 -10.92 1.93
C ALA A 70 1.08 -11.10 3.01
N CYS A 71 1.94 -10.10 3.24
CA CYS A 71 2.92 -10.12 4.34
C CYS A 71 2.26 -10.16 5.73
N PHE A 72 1.16 -9.44 5.94
CA PHE A 72 0.39 -9.48 7.20
C PHE A 72 -0.21 -10.86 7.47
N ASN A 73 -0.80 -11.48 6.45
CA ASN A 73 -1.33 -12.84 6.54
C ASN A 73 -0.21 -13.86 6.81
N ARG A 74 0.97 -13.69 6.20
CA ARG A 74 2.14 -14.55 6.45
C ARG A 74 2.67 -14.44 7.88
N ILE A 75 2.69 -13.24 8.46
CA ILE A 75 3.03 -13.03 9.88
C ILE A 75 1.97 -13.61 10.82
N ARG A 76 0.69 -13.63 10.42
CA ARG A 76 -0.41 -14.20 11.22
C ARG A 76 -0.38 -15.72 11.27
N SER A 77 -0.02 -16.39 10.18
CA SER A 77 0.09 -17.85 10.10
C SER A 77 1.37 -18.45 10.71
N LEU A 78 2.18 -17.67 11.46
CA LEU A 78 3.38 -18.13 12.18
C LEU A 78 4.43 -18.88 11.32
N HIS A 79 4.42 -18.69 10.00
CA HIS A 79 5.39 -19.31 9.08
C HIS A 79 6.78 -18.63 9.08
N PHE A 80 7.05 -17.74 10.02
CA PHE A 80 8.39 -17.19 10.23
C PHE A 80 9.14 -18.05 11.25
N SER A 81 9.81 -19.08 10.74
CA SER A 81 11.07 -19.52 11.34
C SER A 81 12.08 -18.37 11.21
N ASN A 82 12.95 -18.22 12.21
CA ASN A 82 13.87 -17.10 12.46
C ASN A 82 14.91 -16.79 11.33
N SER A 83 14.81 -17.41 10.16
CA SER A 83 15.87 -17.48 9.15
C SER A 83 15.52 -16.98 7.74
N HIS A 84 14.27 -16.60 7.42
CA HIS A 84 13.92 -16.08 6.09
C HIS A 84 13.02 -14.84 6.20
N HIS A 85 13.63 -13.64 6.22
CA HIS A 85 12.94 -12.35 6.28
C HIS A 85 12.92 -11.56 4.95
N PHE A 86 13.24 -12.21 3.82
CA PHE A 86 13.35 -11.55 2.52
C PHE A 86 12.04 -10.89 2.04
N ASP A 87 10.89 -11.52 2.27
CA ASP A 87 9.59 -10.98 1.83
C ASP A 87 9.18 -9.71 2.58
N PHE A 88 9.73 -9.48 3.78
CA PHE A 88 9.42 -8.30 4.59
C PHE A 88 10.32 -7.11 4.22
N GLU A 89 11.52 -7.38 3.71
CA GLU A 89 12.47 -6.38 3.21
C GLU A 89 12.08 -5.92 1.79
N ALA A 90 11.46 -6.78 0.99
CA ALA A 90 10.87 -6.41 -0.29
C ALA A 90 9.58 -5.56 -0.19
N ALA A 91 8.99 -5.45 1.02
CA ALA A 91 7.73 -4.73 1.26
C ALA A 91 7.93 -3.30 1.77
N ALA A 92 9.16 -2.95 2.13
CA ALA A 92 9.56 -1.66 2.68
C ALA A 92 10.26 -0.83 1.60
#